data_AF-A0A0U1KQQ6-F1
#
_entry.id   AF-A0A0U1KQQ6-F1
#
_cell.length_a   1.000
_cell.length_b   1.000
_cell.length_c   1.000
_cell.angle_alpha   90.00
_cell.angle_beta   90.00
_cell.angle_gamma   90.00
#
_symmetry.space_group_name_H-M   'P 1'
#
loop_
_entity.id
_entity.type
_entity.pdbx_description
1 polymer ?
#
loop_
_entity_poly.entity_id
_entity_poly.type
_entity_poly.pdbx_seq_one_letter_code
_entity_poly.pdbx_strand_id
1 'polypeptide(L)'
;MLERILMLIVGIAIFFAFNWLLGYRKRSIVIDLDDRYVDWSDHVTAAKVELQKQGREVSYLGNGEFIIDGEYYMMINWNVSMARVPLQRTLFKYDRKKNKSKQMRRDVSE
;
A
#
# COMPACT_ATOMS: atom_id res chain seq x y z
N MET A 1 -40.51 -16.05 6.50
CA MET A 1 -39.10 -16.52 6.55
C MET A 1 -38.29 -16.01 5.36
N LEU A 2 -38.76 -16.18 4.11
CA LEU A 2 -38.06 -15.73 2.91
C LEU A 2 -37.74 -14.22 2.87
N GLU A 3 -38.66 -13.35 3.30
CA GLU A 3 -38.45 -11.89 3.28
C GLU A 3 -37.28 -11.44 4.16
N ARG A 4 -37.08 -12.10 5.31
CA ARG A 4 -35.95 -11.83 6.21
C ARG A 4 -34.63 -12.27 5.60
N ILE A 5 -34.63 -13.40 4.89
CA ILE A 5 -33.47 -13.91 4.15
C ILE A 5 -33.13 -12.95 3.01
N LEU A 6 -34.14 -12.45 2.28
CA LEU A 6 -33.95 -11.48 1.20
C LEU A 6 -33.34 -10.17 1.70
N MET A 7 -33.83 -9.62 2.82
CA MET A 7 -33.26 -8.42 3.43
C MET A 7 -31.80 -8.61 3.86
N LEU A 8 -31.44 -9.78 4.39
CA LEU A 8 -30.04 -10.10 4.73
C LEU A 8 -29.13 -10.16 3.49
N ILE A 9 -29.59 -10.79 2.42
CA ILE A 9 -28.83 -10.87 1.15
C ILE A 9 -28.60 -9.47 0.57
N VAL A 10 -29.63 -8.63 0.56
CA VAL A 10 -29.52 -7.24 0.08
C VAL A 10 -28.56 -6.44 0.96
N GLY A 11 -28.63 -6.57 2.28
CA GLY A 11 -27.69 -5.91 3.20
C GLY A 11 -26.24 -6.31 2.96
N ILE A 12 -25.98 -7.60 2.75
CA ILE A 12 -24.64 -8.11 2.42
C ILE A 12 -24.16 -7.58 1.06
N ALA A 13 -25.03 -7.59 0.05
CA ALA A 13 -24.70 -7.07 -1.29
C ALA A 13 -24.35 -5.58 -1.25
N ILE A 14 -25.13 -4.78 -0.52
CA ILE A 14 -24.86 -3.35 -0.30
C ILE A 14 -23.53 -3.16 0.44
N PHE A 15 -23.26 -3.95 1.48
CA PHE A 15 -21.99 -3.87 2.21
C PHE A 15 -20.78 -4.15 1.30
N PHE A 16 -20.83 -5.19 0.47
CA PHE A 16 -19.77 -5.48 -0.50
C PHE A 16 -19.66 -4.40 -1.57
N ALA A 17 -20.77 -3.87 -2.08
CA ALA A 17 -20.79 -2.78 -3.04
C ALA A 17 -20.16 -1.50 -2.46
N PHE A 18 -20.46 -1.16 -1.20
CA PHE A 18 -19.83 -0.03 -0.51
C PHE A 18 -18.33 -0.23 -0.30
N ASN A 19 -17.90 -1.43 0.09
CA ASN A 19 -16.47 -1.74 0.24
C ASN A 19 -15.72 -1.63 -1.10
N TRP A 20 -16.34 -2.02 -2.20
CA TRP A 20 -15.79 -1.82 -3.54
C TRP A 20 -15.77 -0.33 -3.92
N LEU A 21 -16.90 0.38 -3.78
CA LEU A 21 -17.08 1.77 -4.20
C LEU A 21 -16.13 2.73 -3.49
N LEU A 22 -15.89 2.53 -2.18
CA LEU A 22 -14.96 3.34 -1.39
C LEU A 22 -13.50 3.21 -1.86
N GLY A 23 -13.22 2.32 -2.80
CA GLY A 23 -11.95 2.32 -3.51
C GLY A 23 -10.79 2.12 -2.55
N TYR A 24 -10.96 1.28 -1.52
CA TYR A 24 -9.86 0.67 -0.78
C TYR A 24 -8.95 -0.01 -1.80
N ARG A 25 -8.04 0.77 -2.40
CA ARG A 25 -7.10 0.34 -3.42
C ARG A 25 -6.13 -0.57 -2.71
N LYS A 26 -6.49 -1.85 -2.69
CA LYS A 26 -5.95 -3.01 -1.99
C LYS A 26 -4.43 -3.25 -2.04
N ARG A 27 -3.63 -2.33 -2.59
CA ARG A 27 -2.20 -2.57 -2.80
C ARG A 27 -1.28 -1.51 -2.25
N SER A 28 -1.72 -0.31 -1.84
CA SER A 28 -0.80 0.66 -1.24
C SER A 28 -0.48 0.29 0.20
N ILE A 29 0.79 0.37 0.58
CA ILE A 29 1.24 0.16 1.95
C ILE A 29 1.48 1.53 2.57
N VAL A 30 0.90 1.79 3.74
CA VAL A 30 1.13 3.03 4.50
C VAL A 30 1.85 2.62 5.77
N ILE A 31 2.95 3.30 6.07
CA ILE A 31 3.64 3.16 7.35
C ILE A 31 3.77 4.54 8.00
N ASP A 32 3.65 4.55 9.31
CA ASP A 32 4.00 5.69 10.15
C ASP A 32 5.39 5.41 10.74
N LEU A 33 6.28 6.39 10.68
CA LEU A 33 7.62 6.30 11.27
C LEU A 33 7.62 7.04 12.60
N ASP A 34 8.37 6.51 13.56
CA ASP A 34 8.47 7.11 14.90
C ASP A 34 9.06 8.54 14.86
N ASP A 35 10.01 8.76 13.95
CA ASP A 35 10.72 10.02 13.78
C ASP A 35 10.40 10.71 12.45
N ARG A 36 10.67 12.02 12.41
CA ARG A 36 10.69 12.78 11.16
C ARG A 36 12.05 12.72 10.52
N TYR A 37 12.04 12.51 9.22
CA TYR A 37 13.25 12.46 8.41
C TYR A 37 13.23 13.61 7.41
N VAL A 38 14.21 14.50 7.55
CA VAL A 38 14.44 15.62 6.61
C VAL A 38 15.29 15.15 5.44
N ASP A 39 16.28 14.29 5.69
CA ASP A 39 17.09 13.67 4.66
C ASP A 39 16.37 12.48 4.02
N TRP A 40 16.41 12.43 2.70
CA TRP A 40 15.73 11.39 1.93
C TRP A 40 16.36 10.00 2.12
N SER A 41 17.69 9.93 2.24
CA SER A 41 18.40 8.66 2.42
C SER A 41 18.15 8.06 3.80
N ASP A 42 18.09 8.90 4.84
CA ASP A 42 17.70 8.48 6.18
C ASP A 42 16.23 8.04 6.20
N HIS A 43 15.34 8.77 5.50
CA HIS A 43 13.92 8.41 5.39
C HIS A 43 13.73 7.04 4.72
N VAL A 44 14.44 6.79 3.61
CA VAL A 44 14.43 5.50 2.90
C VAL A 44 14.92 4.37 3.80
N THR A 45 16.00 4.61 4.54
CA THR A 45 16.58 3.63 5.45
C THR A 45 15.62 3.28 6.59
N ALA A 46 15.04 4.30 7.22
CA ALA A 46 14.04 4.12 8.28
C ALA A 46 12.80 3.37 7.77
N ALA A 47 12.29 3.76 6.60
CA ALA A 47 11.15 3.09 5.98
C ALA A 47 11.42 1.62 5.65
N LYS A 48 12.64 1.29 5.19
CA LYS A 48 13.07 -0.09 4.98
C LYS A 48 13.08 -0.88 6.28
N VAL A 49 13.70 -0.34 7.33
CA VAL A 49 13.80 -0.98 8.64
C VAL A 49 12.41 -1.24 9.23
N GLU A 50 11.52 -0.27 9.11
CA GLU A 50 10.14 -0.39 9.61
C GLU A 50 9.35 -1.48 8.88
N LEU A 51 9.42 -1.54 7.55
CA LEU A 51 8.80 -2.62 6.78
C LEU A 51 9.36 -4.00 7.15
N GLN A 52 10.67 -4.09 7.41
CA GLN A 52 11.31 -5.34 7.86
C GLN A 52 10.88 -5.75 9.27
N LYS A 53 10.72 -4.79 10.20
CA LYS A 53 10.15 -5.04 11.54
C LYS A 53 8.73 -5.60 11.47
N GLN A 54 7.96 -5.18 10.47
CA GLN A 54 6.62 -5.71 10.18
C GLN A 54 6.65 -7.11 9.52
N GLY A 55 7.83 -7.72 9.34
CA GLY A 55 8.00 -9.06 8.79
C GLY A 55 7.93 -9.13 7.26
N ARG A 56 8.03 -8.00 6.56
CA ARG A 56 8.02 -7.98 5.09
C ARG A 56 9.40 -8.23 4.50
N GLU A 57 9.43 -8.86 3.33
CA GLU A 57 10.66 -8.95 2.54
C GLU A 57 10.84 -7.67 1.73
N VAL A 58 11.95 -6.95 1.92
CA VAL A 58 12.12 -5.60 1.37
C VAL A 58 13.48 -5.44 0.70
N SER A 59 13.46 -5.06 -0.58
CA SER A 59 14.63 -4.66 -1.36
C SER A 59 14.48 -3.24 -1.88
N TYR A 60 15.50 -2.40 -1.69
CA TYR A 60 15.53 -1.04 -2.22
C TYR A 60 16.30 -1.02 -3.54
N LEU A 61 15.69 -0.48 -4.59
CA LEU A 61 16.26 -0.45 -5.95
C LEU A 61 16.90 0.91 -6.31
N GLY A 62 16.82 1.89 -5.40
CA GLY A 62 17.21 3.27 -5.68
C GLY A 62 16.02 4.16 -6.10
N ASN A 63 16.21 5.48 -6.07
CA ASN A 63 15.22 6.48 -6.52
C ASN A 63 13.82 6.34 -5.87
N GLY A 64 13.74 5.89 -4.62
CA GLY A 64 12.47 5.65 -3.94
C GLY A 64 11.74 4.38 -4.38
N GLU A 65 12.35 3.53 -5.18
CA GLU A 65 11.75 2.29 -5.66
C GLU A 65 12.05 1.11 -4.73
N PHE A 66 11.03 0.33 -4.45
CA PHE A 66 11.09 -0.83 -3.55
C PHE A 66 10.49 -2.06 -4.22
N ILE A 67 11.03 -3.23 -3.88
CA ILE A 67 10.36 -4.50 -3.99
C ILE A 67 9.94 -4.88 -2.58
N ILE A 68 8.64 -5.06 -2.36
CA ILE A 68 8.07 -5.45 -1.07
C ILE A 68 7.24 -6.70 -1.32
N ASP A 69 7.58 -7.80 -0.64
CA ASP A 69 6.92 -9.11 -0.79
C ASP A 69 6.82 -9.54 -2.27
N GLY A 70 7.90 -9.29 -3.03
CA GLY A 70 8.01 -9.62 -4.45
C GLY A 70 7.34 -8.63 -5.41
N GLU A 71 6.60 -7.62 -4.96
CA GLU A 71 5.90 -6.64 -5.80
C GLU A 71 6.61 -5.29 -5.83
N TYR A 72 6.54 -4.58 -6.96
CA TYR A 72 7.16 -3.26 -7.15
C TYR A 72 6.31 -2.12 -6.59
N TYR A 73 6.99 -1.22 -5.87
CA TYR A 73 6.43 -0.07 -5.18
C TYR A 73 7.28 1.19 -5.40
N MET A 74 6.62 2.34 -5.38
CA MET A 74 7.25 3.65 -5.31
C MET A 74 6.93 4.29 -3.96
N MET A 75 7.96 4.64 -3.20
CA MET A 75 7.85 5.40 -1.96
C MET A 75 7.51 6.85 -2.28
N ILE A 76 6.49 7.37 -1.62
CA ILE A 76 6.00 8.73 -1.73
C ILE A 76 5.91 9.29 -0.32
N ASN A 77 6.54 10.43 -0.09
CA ASN A 77 6.38 11.16 1.15
C ASN A 77 5.07 11.98 1.10
N TRP A 78 4.21 11.80 2.10
CA TRP A 78 3.02 12.61 2.29
C TRP A 78 3.10 13.36 3.61
N ASN A 79 3.26 14.68 3.50
CA ASN A 79 3.10 15.60 4.63
C ASN A 79 1.62 15.94 4.76
N VAL A 80 0.98 15.53 5.86
CA VAL A 80 -0.40 15.86 6.18
C VAL A 80 -0.42 16.76 7.41
N SER A 81 -1.04 17.93 7.33
CA SER A 81 -1.29 18.76 8.52
C SER A 81 -2.62 18.36 9.14
N MET A 82 -2.62 17.64 10.26
CA MET A 82 -3.85 17.29 10.98
C MET A 82 -3.95 18.14 12.25
N ALA A 83 -4.95 19.03 12.33
CA ALA A 83 -5.20 19.87 13.51
C ALA A 83 -3.97 20.64 14.03
N ARG A 84 -3.19 21.26 13.13
CA ARG A 84 -1.92 21.98 13.41
C ARG A 84 -0.75 21.12 13.88
N VAL A 85 -0.93 19.81 14.04
CA VAL A 85 0.16 18.85 14.21
C VAL A 85 0.58 18.38 12.82
N PRO A 86 1.80 18.69 12.37
CA PRO A 86 2.26 18.12 11.11
C PRO A 86 2.41 16.61 11.29
N LEU A 87 2.09 15.79 10.31
CA LEU A 87 2.27 14.34 10.33
C LEU A 87 2.98 13.96 9.04
N GLN A 88 4.12 13.28 9.17
CA GLN A 88 4.84 12.71 8.03
C GLN A 88 4.38 11.27 7.88
N ARG A 89 3.73 10.96 6.75
CA ARG A 89 3.32 9.60 6.39
C ARG A 89 4.12 9.09 5.22
N THR A 90 4.51 7.83 5.29
CA THR A 90 5.20 7.17 4.17
C THR A 90 4.21 6.27 3.45
N LEU A 91 3.97 6.58 2.17
CA LEU A 91 3.08 5.81 1.31
C LEU A 91 3.89 5.06 0.25
N PHE A 92 3.73 3.75 0.19
CA PHE A 92 4.20 2.94 -0.91
C PHE A 92 3.08 2.73 -1.92
N LYS A 93 3.22 3.38 -3.07
CA LYS A 93 2.28 3.28 -4.18
C LYS A 93 2.67 2.12 -5.08
N TYR A 94 1.74 1.18 -5.25
CA TYR A 94 1.91 0.03 -6.13
C TYR A 94 2.19 0.44 -7.58
N ASP A 95 3.29 -0.06 -8.17
CA ASP A 95 3.63 0.19 -9.57
C ASP A 95 2.94 -0.82 -10.48
N ARG A 96 1.78 -0.44 -11.03
CA ARG A 96 1.02 -1.30 -11.94
C ARG A 96 1.78 -1.66 -13.21
N LYS A 97 2.64 -0.77 -13.72
CA LYS A 97 3.32 -0.97 -15.00
C LYS A 97 4.41 -2.03 -14.84
N LYS A 98 5.26 -1.88 -13.83
CA LYS A 98 6.35 -2.83 -13.54
C LYS A 98 5.85 -4.20 -13.10
N ASN A 99 4.80 -4.26 -12.28
CA ASN A 99 4.25 -5.54 -11.87
C ASN A 99 3.54 -6.28 -13.02
N LYS A 100 2.85 -5.56 -13.93
CA LYS A 100 2.29 -6.18 -15.15
C LYS A 100 3.37 -6.70 -16.09
N SER A 101 4.46 -5.96 -16.30
CA SER A 101 5.56 -6.44 -17.14
C SER A 101 6.30 -7.63 -16.52
N LYS A 102 6.47 -7.65 -15.19
CA LYS A 102 7.00 -8.82 -14.45
C LYS A 102 6.13 -10.06 -14.66
N GLN A 103 4.80 -9.90 -14.66
CA GLN A 103 3.87 -11.01 -14.91
C GLN A 103 4.00 -11.51 -16.35
N MET A 104 3.92 -10.62 -17.34
CA MET A 104 4.01 -10.98 -18.76
C MET A 104 5.33 -11.67 -19.13
N ARG A 105 6.45 -11.29 -18.50
CA ARG A 105 7.75 -11.96 -18.72
C ARG A 105 7.80 -13.38 -18.15
N ARG A 106 7.08 -13.65 -17.05
CA ARG A 106 7.00 -14.99 -16.46
C ARG A 106 6.14 -15.91 -17.32
N ASP A 107 5.01 -15.42 -17.79
CA ASP A 107 4.09 -16.19 -18.64
C ASP A 107 4.68 -16.58 -20.01
N VAL A 108 5.76 -15.92 -20.45
CA VAL A 108 6.49 -16.23 -21.70
C VAL A 108 7.65 -17.21 -21.47
N SER A 109 8.09 -17.37 -20.22
CA SER A 109 9.20 -18.27 -19.84
C SER A 109 8.75 -19.65 -19.34
N GLU A 110 7.45 -19.87 -19.23
CA GLU A 110 6.80 -21.15 -18.90
C GLU A 110 6.20 -21.80 -20.16
#